data_AF-A0A9D5CJH3-F1
#
_entry.id   AF-A0A9D5CJH3-F1
#
_cell.length_a   1.000
_cell.length_b   1.000
_cell.length_c   1.000
_cell.angle_alpha   90.00
_cell.angle_beta   90.00
_cell.angle_gamma   90.00
#
_symmetry.space_group_name_H-M   'P 1'
#
loop_
_entity.id
_entity.type
_entity.pdbx_description
1 polymer ?
#
loop_
_entity_poly.entity_id
_entity_poly.type
_entity_poly.pdbx_seq_one_letter_code
_entity_poly.pdbx_strand_id
1 'polypeptide(L)'
;MNSEIQLQTAGGSETSGAGDQARRSMGSSSHPLHQPILPIRSNGSKKLTLIPLIFLIYFEVSGGPYGAEPAVRAAGPLLALVGFLVFPFIWSVPEALITAELATAIPGNGGYVLWAERAFGPLAGAIMGSWKFLSGAINSAAYPVLCADYLARVILPLSHGAPRVIAVVLFTLVLSFLNYTGLTIVGYTAVALGLVSLMPFLLMAGFAIPRLRPRRWVKMGRDIDWRLYFNTLFWNLNFWDNASTLAGEVERPQRTFPKALLLSGLMTCIGYLVPLLAGTGALDVPQEAWGDGFFADVAAMIAGKWLKFWIETGAVLSAIGLYEAQLSSSSFQLLGMADLCILPQF
;
A
#
# COMPACT_ATOMS: atom_id res chain seq x y z
N MET A 1 59.67 -24.12 -77.97
CA MET A 1 59.76 -24.28 -76.52
C MET A 1 58.38 -24.75 -76.04
N ASN A 2 58.20 -26.07 -76.16
CA ASN A 2 57.16 -27.00 -75.68
C ASN A 2 56.14 -26.43 -74.66
N SER A 3 54.81 -26.40 -74.97
CA SER A 3 53.78 -27.48 -74.78
C SER A 3 53.48 -27.70 -73.27
N GLU A 4 52.28 -27.91 -72.70
CA GLU A 4 50.93 -28.36 -73.08
C GLU A 4 50.17 -28.52 -71.71
N ILE A 5 48.87 -28.18 -71.52
CA ILE A 5 47.70 -29.10 -71.34
C ILE A 5 47.37 -29.60 -69.90
N GLN A 6 46.09 -29.37 -69.53
CA GLN A 6 45.10 -30.12 -68.68
C GLN A 6 45.36 -30.41 -67.17
N LEU A 7 44.40 -30.19 -66.25
CA LEU A 7 43.06 -30.77 -65.97
C LEU A 7 43.07 -32.14 -65.24
N GLN A 8 42.50 -32.12 -64.03
CA GLN A 8 41.69 -33.15 -63.33
C GLN A 8 42.30 -34.39 -62.60
N THR A 9 41.81 -34.52 -61.36
CA THR A 9 41.31 -35.71 -60.62
C THR A 9 42.23 -36.63 -59.79
N ALA A 10 41.86 -36.66 -58.49
CA ALA A 10 41.58 -37.82 -57.61
C ALA A 10 42.72 -38.70 -57.04
N GLY A 11 42.69 -38.87 -55.70
CA GLY A 11 43.06 -40.13 -55.03
C GLY A 11 43.88 -40.02 -53.73
N GLY A 12 43.37 -40.63 -52.64
CA GLY A 12 44.13 -41.12 -51.47
C GLY A 12 44.18 -40.20 -50.25
N SER A 13 43.41 -40.41 -49.18
CA SER A 13 43.57 -41.40 -48.08
C SER A 13 44.37 -40.86 -46.88
N GLU A 14 43.64 -40.65 -45.78
CA GLU A 14 43.99 -40.82 -44.35
C GLU A 14 45.40 -40.51 -43.85
N THR A 15 45.53 -39.55 -42.90
CA THR A 15 45.75 -39.85 -41.46
C THR A 15 46.04 -38.58 -40.64
N SER A 16 45.31 -38.47 -39.52
CA SER A 16 45.72 -38.01 -38.18
C SER A 16 46.73 -36.85 -38.02
N GLY A 17 46.27 -35.76 -37.40
CA GLY A 17 47.12 -34.70 -36.88
C GLY A 17 46.37 -33.79 -35.92
N ALA A 18 46.11 -34.30 -34.71
CA ALA A 18 45.61 -33.52 -33.59
C ALA A 18 46.55 -32.32 -33.31
N GLY A 19 46.07 -31.09 -33.50
CA GLY A 19 46.91 -29.91 -33.27
C GLY A 19 46.28 -28.54 -33.51
N ASP A 20 44.95 -28.40 -33.54
CA ASP A 20 44.32 -27.11 -33.90
C ASP A 20 43.14 -26.70 -32.99
N GLN A 21 43.23 -26.98 -31.69
CA GLN A 21 42.23 -26.55 -30.68
C GLN A 21 42.71 -25.48 -29.70
N ALA A 22 43.92 -24.93 -29.84
CA ALA A 22 44.51 -24.03 -28.84
C ALA A 22 44.73 -22.57 -29.30
N ARG A 23 43.98 -22.08 -30.30
CA ARG A 23 44.17 -20.69 -30.81
C ARG A 23 42.92 -19.91 -31.21
N ARG A 24 41.78 -20.18 -30.56
CA ARG A 24 40.57 -19.34 -30.66
C ARG A 24 39.97 -19.08 -29.29
N SER A 25 40.65 -18.29 -28.46
CA SER A 25 40.09 -17.76 -27.21
C SER A 25 40.55 -16.32 -26.95
N MET A 26 40.33 -15.42 -27.90
CA MET A 26 40.27 -13.98 -27.65
C MET A 26 39.18 -13.37 -28.52
N GLY A 27 37.93 -13.69 -28.19
CA GLY A 27 36.75 -13.00 -28.70
C GLY A 27 36.10 -12.25 -27.54
N SER A 28 36.26 -10.92 -27.54
CA SER A 28 35.36 -9.91 -26.96
C SER A 28 34.30 -10.45 -25.98
N SER A 29 34.59 -10.40 -24.68
CA SER A 29 33.59 -10.50 -23.62
C SER A 29 32.73 -9.24 -23.60
N SER A 30 31.79 -9.15 -24.53
CA SER A 30 30.64 -8.25 -24.38
C SER A 30 29.78 -8.81 -23.25
N HIS A 31 29.83 -8.20 -22.07
CA HIS A 31 28.79 -8.36 -21.05
C HIS A 31 27.42 -8.24 -21.74
N PRO A 32 26.50 -9.20 -21.61
CA PRO A 32 25.14 -9.01 -22.08
C PRO A 32 24.52 -7.90 -21.22
N LEU A 33 24.51 -6.67 -21.75
CA LEU A 33 23.67 -5.62 -21.21
C LEU A 33 22.21 -6.06 -21.38
N HIS A 34 21.54 -6.24 -20.24
CA HIS A 34 20.10 -6.35 -20.10
C HIS A 34 19.40 -7.37 -21.00
N GLN A 35 19.38 -8.64 -20.58
CA GLN A 35 18.16 -9.41 -20.80
C GLN A 35 17.04 -8.73 -20.00
N PRO A 36 15.89 -8.41 -20.59
CA PRO A 36 14.72 -8.04 -19.80
C PRO A 36 14.41 -9.24 -18.91
N ILE A 37 14.52 -9.06 -17.59
CA ILE A 37 13.94 -9.99 -16.61
C ILE A 37 12.44 -9.94 -16.88
N LEU A 38 11.97 -10.81 -17.77
CA LEU A 38 10.56 -10.94 -18.06
C LEU A 38 9.93 -11.54 -16.80
N PRO A 39 8.87 -10.92 -16.24
CA PRO A 39 8.20 -11.48 -15.08
C PRO A 39 7.76 -12.91 -15.40
N ILE A 40 8.13 -13.84 -14.53
CA ILE A 40 7.73 -15.25 -14.63
C ILE A 40 6.20 -15.26 -14.64
N ARG A 41 5.60 -15.75 -15.74
CA ARG A 41 4.14 -15.87 -15.85
C ARG A 41 3.65 -16.85 -14.79
N SER A 42 2.98 -16.35 -13.75
CA SER A 42 2.21 -17.18 -12.84
C SER A 42 1.02 -17.79 -13.59
N ASN A 43 1.15 -19.04 -14.03
CA ASN A 43 0.04 -19.80 -14.59
C ASN A 43 -0.95 -20.14 -13.45
N GLY A 44 -2.14 -19.54 -13.45
CA GLY A 44 -3.30 -19.98 -12.65
C GLY A 44 -3.81 -19.04 -11.55
N SER A 45 -3.13 -17.93 -11.25
CA SER A 45 -3.61 -16.92 -10.29
C SER A 45 -4.77 -16.11 -10.89
N LYS A 46 -5.89 -16.00 -10.16
CA LYS A 46 -6.95 -15.02 -10.49
C LYS A 46 -6.36 -13.62 -10.27
N LYS A 47 -6.27 -12.84 -11.35
CA LYS A 47 -5.78 -11.46 -11.28
C LYS A 47 -6.78 -10.54 -10.56
N LEU A 48 -6.25 -9.51 -9.91
CA LEU A 48 -7.05 -8.46 -9.27
C LEU A 48 -7.77 -7.62 -10.31
N THR A 49 -9.09 -7.50 -10.14
CA THR A 49 -9.95 -6.61 -10.91
C THR A 49 -10.01 -5.21 -10.29
N LEU A 50 -10.65 -4.27 -10.96
CA LEU A 50 -10.67 -2.85 -10.57
C LEU A 50 -11.18 -2.61 -9.13
N ILE A 51 -12.31 -3.21 -8.75
CA ILE A 51 -12.94 -2.91 -7.44
C ILE A 51 -12.08 -3.41 -6.26
N PRO A 52 -11.66 -4.69 -6.20
CA PRO A 52 -10.71 -5.15 -5.19
C PRO A 52 -9.45 -4.29 -5.11
N LEU A 53 -8.90 -3.88 -6.26
CA LEU A 53 -7.71 -3.05 -6.29
C LEU A 53 -7.94 -1.65 -5.68
N ILE A 54 -9.10 -1.01 -5.93
CA ILE A 54 -9.44 0.28 -5.31
C ILE A 54 -9.38 0.19 -3.78
N PHE A 55 -9.99 -0.85 -3.22
CA PHE A 55 -10.05 -1.03 -1.76
C PHE A 55 -8.70 -1.48 -1.18
N LEU A 56 -7.90 -2.26 -1.90
CA LEU A 56 -6.53 -2.56 -1.50
C LEU A 56 -5.69 -1.29 -1.45
N ILE A 57 -5.64 -0.50 -2.53
CA ILE A 57 -4.91 0.78 -2.56
C ILE A 57 -5.40 1.70 -1.44
N TYR A 58 -6.72 1.75 -1.23
CA TYR A 58 -7.28 2.54 -0.14
C TYR A 58 -6.71 2.11 1.20
N PHE A 59 -6.69 0.82 1.52
CA PHE A 59 -6.12 0.31 2.77
C PHE A 59 -4.58 0.30 2.83
N GLU A 60 -3.85 0.46 1.73
CA GLU A 60 -2.41 0.76 1.80
C GLU A 60 -2.18 2.16 2.38
N VAL A 61 -3.10 3.11 2.11
CA VAL A 61 -2.95 4.53 2.45
C VAL A 61 -3.73 4.90 3.72
N SER A 62 -4.97 4.43 3.84
CA SER A 62 -5.97 4.91 4.77
C SER A 62 -6.93 3.81 5.21
N GLY A 63 -7.27 3.81 6.51
CA GLY A 63 -8.33 2.97 7.07
C GLY A 63 -9.71 3.64 7.05
N GLY A 64 -9.78 4.91 6.60
CA GLY A 64 -10.90 5.80 6.82
C GLY A 64 -10.55 6.95 7.75
N PRO A 65 -11.55 7.67 8.27
CA PRO A 65 -11.31 8.88 9.07
C PRO A 65 -10.63 8.62 10.41
N TYR A 66 -10.49 7.35 10.80
CA TYR A 66 -9.75 6.95 12.00
C TYR A 66 -8.31 7.45 11.94
N GLY A 67 -7.87 8.11 13.01
CA GLY A 67 -6.52 8.68 13.10
C GLY A 67 -6.42 10.08 12.51
N ALA A 68 -7.51 10.67 12.01
CA ALA A 68 -7.55 12.10 11.65
C ALA A 68 -7.84 13.01 12.85
N GLU A 69 -8.37 12.47 13.96
CA GLU A 69 -8.69 13.24 15.16
C GLU A 69 -7.47 14.00 15.72
N PRO A 70 -6.27 13.40 15.82
CA PRO A 70 -5.08 14.10 16.29
C PRO A 70 -4.73 15.37 15.50
N ALA A 71 -5.11 15.46 14.20
CA ALA A 71 -4.89 16.68 13.43
C ALA A 71 -5.80 17.82 13.91
N VAL A 72 -7.04 17.52 14.31
CA VAL A 72 -7.95 18.48 14.94
C VAL A 72 -7.43 18.85 16.32
N ARG A 73 -6.93 17.88 17.10
CA ARG A 73 -6.30 18.14 18.40
C ARG A 73 -5.03 18.97 18.30
N ALA A 74 -4.27 18.85 17.22
CA ALA A 74 -3.03 19.57 17.03
C ALA A 74 -3.26 21.02 16.64
N ALA A 75 -4.22 21.30 15.75
CA ALA A 75 -4.29 22.58 15.05
C ALA A 75 -5.70 23.19 14.95
N GLY A 76 -6.72 22.49 15.44
CA GLY A 76 -8.13 22.87 15.38
C GLY A 76 -8.82 22.51 14.06
N PRO A 77 -10.14 22.75 13.96
CA PRO A 77 -10.96 22.35 12.81
C PRO A 77 -10.50 22.91 11.47
N LEU A 78 -10.14 24.21 11.41
CA LEU A 78 -9.78 24.86 10.15
C LEU A 78 -8.55 24.22 9.53
N LEU A 79 -7.49 24.07 10.32
CA LEU A 79 -6.23 23.52 9.83
C LEU A 79 -6.37 22.02 9.54
N ALA A 80 -7.14 21.26 10.31
CA ALA A 80 -7.43 19.86 9.96
C ALA A 80 -8.12 19.75 8.59
N LEU A 81 -9.18 20.52 8.34
CA LEU A 81 -9.89 20.52 7.06
C LEU A 81 -9.01 20.97 5.90
N VAL A 82 -8.27 22.07 6.07
CA VAL A 82 -7.34 22.56 5.05
C VAL A 82 -6.23 21.55 4.80
N GLY A 83 -5.72 20.88 5.84
CA GLY A 83 -4.70 19.84 5.74
C GLY A 83 -5.16 18.68 4.86
N PHE A 84 -6.29 18.06 5.22
CA PHE A 84 -6.84 16.94 4.44
C PHE A 84 -7.38 17.35 3.06
N LEU A 85 -7.58 18.64 2.79
CA LEU A 85 -7.96 19.14 1.47
C LEU A 85 -6.75 19.46 0.59
N VAL A 86 -5.72 20.13 1.12
CA VAL A 86 -4.61 20.68 0.35
C VAL A 86 -3.41 19.73 0.32
N PHE A 87 -3.09 19.07 1.44
CA PHE A 87 -1.93 18.18 1.53
C PHE A 87 -1.94 17.05 0.48
N PRO A 88 -3.09 16.43 0.13
CA PRO A 88 -3.11 15.44 -0.95
C PRO A 88 -2.57 15.96 -2.29
N PHE A 89 -2.79 17.24 -2.64
CA PHE A 89 -2.27 17.81 -3.88
C PHE A 89 -0.76 18.05 -3.86
N ILE A 90 -0.18 18.21 -2.66
CA ILE A 90 1.25 18.46 -2.47
C ILE A 90 2.02 17.13 -2.41
N TRP A 91 1.44 16.10 -1.78
CA TRP A 91 2.12 14.85 -1.48
C TRP A 91 1.51 13.65 -2.22
N SER A 92 0.27 13.32 -1.89
CA SER A 92 -0.40 12.08 -2.33
C SER A 92 -0.60 11.99 -3.84
N VAL A 93 -1.02 13.07 -4.50
CA VAL A 93 -1.31 13.11 -5.94
C VAL A 93 -0.01 12.95 -6.75
N PRO A 94 1.07 13.71 -6.49
CA PRO A 94 2.35 13.47 -7.15
C PRO A 94 2.86 12.03 -6.97
N GLU A 95 2.82 11.51 -5.74
CA GLU A 95 3.24 10.14 -5.43
C GLU A 95 2.40 9.10 -6.20
N ALA A 96 1.08 9.25 -6.20
CA ALA A 96 0.17 8.37 -6.93
C ALA A 96 0.38 8.45 -8.45
N LEU A 97 0.66 9.63 -9.00
CA LEU A 97 0.91 9.80 -10.44
C LEU A 97 2.21 9.12 -10.87
N ILE A 98 3.30 9.29 -10.10
CA ILE A 98 4.56 8.58 -10.34
C ILE A 98 4.34 7.06 -10.25
N THR A 99 3.60 6.62 -9.22
CA THR A 99 3.25 5.22 -9.04
C THR A 99 2.44 4.69 -10.24
N ALA A 100 1.47 5.45 -10.74
CA ALA A 100 0.67 5.07 -11.89
C ALA A 100 1.53 4.96 -13.17
N GLU A 101 2.41 5.93 -13.42
CA GLU A 101 3.28 5.93 -14.60
C GLU A 101 4.23 4.72 -14.57
N LEU A 102 4.93 4.50 -13.45
CA LEU A 102 5.91 3.43 -13.36
C LEU A 102 5.28 2.04 -13.27
N ALA A 103 4.15 1.88 -12.58
CA ALA A 103 3.44 0.59 -12.51
C ALA A 103 2.85 0.17 -13.86
N THR A 104 2.57 1.13 -14.74
CA THR A 104 2.05 0.84 -16.09
C THR A 104 3.17 0.64 -17.12
N ALA A 105 4.30 1.36 -16.97
CA ALA A 105 5.47 1.22 -17.82
C ALA A 105 6.28 -0.05 -17.51
N ILE A 106 6.43 -0.39 -16.23
CA ILE A 106 7.20 -1.54 -15.74
C ILE A 106 6.29 -2.38 -14.81
N PRO A 107 5.30 -3.10 -15.36
CA PRO A 107 4.42 -3.94 -14.56
C PRO A 107 5.17 -5.18 -14.07
N GLY A 108 5.27 -5.34 -12.75
CA GLY A 108 5.91 -6.50 -12.12
C GLY A 108 5.64 -6.52 -10.62
N ASN A 109 5.79 -7.70 -10.01
CA ASN A 109 5.75 -7.82 -8.56
C ASN A 109 7.03 -7.21 -7.98
N GLY A 110 6.92 -6.44 -6.89
CA GLY A 110 8.05 -5.72 -6.28
C GLY A 110 8.09 -4.21 -6.49
N GLY A 111 7.33 -3.68 -7.47
CA GLY A 111 7.06 -2.24 -7.57
C GLY A 111 8.29 -1.33 -7.57
N TYR A 112 8.34 -0.40 -6.61
CA TYR A 112 9.47 0.52 -6.40
C TYR A 112 10.85 -0.13 -6.34
N VAL A 113 10.96 -1.40 -5.94
CA VAL A 113 12.24 -2.14 -5.94
C VAL A 113 12.75 -2.33 -7.37
N LEU A 114 11.85 -2.76 -8.27
CA LEU A 114 12.18 -2.97 -9.69
C LEU A 114 12.56 -1.65 -10.36
N TRP A 115 11.88 -0.57 -10.00
CA TRP A 115 12.15 0.76 -10.56
C TRP A 115 13.51 1.28 -10.12
N ALA A 116 13.82 1.17 -8.81
CA ALA A 116 15.11 1.57 -8.26
C ALA A 116 16.27 0.74 -8.84
N GLU A 117 16.10 -0.58 -8.94
CA GLU A 117 17.10 -1.42 -9.60
C GLU A 117 17.31 -1.03 -11.05
N ARG A 118 16.23 -0.87 -11.81
CA ARG A 118 16.31 -0.59 -13.24
C ARG A 118 16.92 0.77 -13.55
N ALA A 119 16.69 1.77 -12.69
CA ALA A 119 17.21 3.12 -12.87
C ALA A 119 18.65 3.28 -12.35
N PHE A 120 19.00 2.65 -11.22
CA PHE A 120 20.23 2.94 -10.47
C PHE A 120 21.13 1.71 -10.21
N GLY A 121 20.70 0.53 -10.66
CA GLY A 121 21.44 -0.73 -10.55
C GLY A 121 21.10 -1.57 -9.31
N PRO A 122 21.68 -2.79 -9.21
CA PRO A 122 21.32 -3.80 -8.20
C PRO A 122 21.43 -3.33 -6.74
N LEU A 123 22.47 -2.55 -6.42
CA LEU A 123 22.68 -2.05 -5.06
C LEU A 123 21.54 -1.12 -4.61
N ALA A 124 21.08 -0.24 -5.49
CA ALA A 124 19.99 0.68 -5.19
C ALA A 124 18.66 -0.06 -5.01
N GLY A 125 18.39 -1.07 -5.86
CA GLY A 125 17.26 -1.99 -5.69
C GLY A 125 17.30 -2.70 -4.34
N ALA A 126 18.46 -3.24 -3.95
CA ALA A 126 18.63 -3.91 -2.67
C ALA A 126 18.41 -2.97 -1.47
N ILE A 127 19.00 -1.77 -1.49
CA ILE A 127 18.80 -0.78 -0.42
C ILE A 127 17.33 -0.36 -0.30
N MET A 128 16.68 -0.06 -1.44
CA MET A 128 15.27 0.30 -1.49
C MET A 128 14.39 -0.81 -0.92
N GLY A 129 14.60 -2.05 -1.39
CA GLY A 129 13.87 -3.21 -0.93
C GLY A 129 14.06 -3.49 0.56
N SER A 130 15.29 -3.51 1.06
CA SER A 130 15.57 -3.77 2.47
C SER A 130 14.99 -2.71 3.39
N TRP A 131 15.13 -1.42 3.05
CA TRP A 131 14.63 -0.33 3.89
C TRP A 131 13.11 -0.28 3.92
N LYS A 132 12.47 -0.49 2.77
CA LYS A 132 11.02 -0.50 2.66
C LYS A 132 10.41 -1.75 3.30
N PHE A 133 11.08 -2.91 3.23
CA PHE A 133 10.66 -4.10 3.96
C PHE A 133 10.74 -3.88 5.48
N LEU A 134 11.82 -3.28 5.98
CA LEU A 134 11.93 -2.93 7.40
C LEU A 134 10.81 -1.96 7.83
N SER A 135 10.53 -0.94 7.02
CA SER A 135 9.41 -0.02 7.25
C SER A 135 8.07 -0.75 7.25
N GLY A 136 7.84 -1.67 6.31
CA GLY A 136 6.63 -2.47 6.22
C GLY A 136 6.46 -3.38 7.44
N ALA A 137 7.52 -4.03 7.91
CA ALA A 137 7.49 -4.88 9.08
C ALA A 137 7.15 -4.09 10.37
N ILE A 138 7.76 -2.92 10.57
CA ILE A 138 7.47 -2.05 11.71
C ILE A 138 6.02 -1.55 11.65
N ASN A 139 5.57 -1.13 10.46
CA ASN A 139 4.20 -0.62 10.28
C ASN A 139 3.16 -1.73 10.51
N SER A 140 3.36 -2.91 9.91
CA SER A 140 2.46 -4.06 10.05
C SER A 140 2.36 -4.55 11.50
N ALA A 141 3.40 -4.40 12.32
CA ALA A 141 3.35 -4.73 13.74
C ALA A 141 2.43 -3.80 14.56
N ALA A 142 2.15 -2.58 14.06
CA ALA A 142 1.30 -1.62 14.76
C ALA A 142 -0.20 -1.97 14.65
N TYR A 143 -0.66 -2.56 13.54
CA TYR A 143 -2.09 -2.77 13.31
C TYR A 143 -2.76 -3.81 14.23
N PRO A 144 -2.16 -4.98 14.53
CA PRO A 144 -2.74 -5.91 15.50
C PRO A 144 -2.85 -5.31 16.91
N VAL A 145 -1.89 -4.45 17.28
CA VAL A 145 -1.94 -3.69 18.55
C VAL A 145 -3.07 -2.67 18.51
N LEU A 146 -3.24 -1.95 17.39
CA LEU A 146 -4.32 -1.01 17.17
C LEU A 146 -5.71 -1.69 17.23
N CYS A 147 -5.85 -2.88 16.64
CA CYS A 147 -7.04 -3.71 16.78
C CYS A 147 -7.35 -4.02 18.25
N ALA A 148 -6.33 -4.41 19.02
CA ALA A 148 -6.49 -4.70 20.44
C ALA A 148 -6.87 -3.44 21.25
N ASP A 149 -6.31 -2.27 20.92
CA ASP A 149 -6.66 -1.00 21.57
C ASP A 149 -8.10 -0.57 21.30
N TYR A 150 -8.59 -0.74 20.07
CA TYR A 150 -10.00 -0.48 19.77
C TYR A 150 -10.92 -1.50 20.45
N LEU A 151 -10.56 -2.77 20.44
CA LEU A 151 -11.38 -3.82 21.05
C LEU A 151 -11.41 -3.72 22.58
N ALA A 152 -10.33 -3.23 23.20
CA ALA A 152 -10.25 -2.98 24.64
C ALA A 152 -11.27 -1.93 25.14
N ARG A 153 -11.76 -1.04 24.26
CA ARG A 153 -12.84 -0.08 24.60
C ARG A 153 -14.17 -0.76 24.86
N VAL A 154 -14.38 -1.92 24.26
CA VAL A 154 -15.61 -2.72 24.38
C VAL A 154 -15.40 -3.90 25.35
N ILE A 155 -14.24 -4.54 25.29
CA ILE A 155 -13.87 -5.75 26.02
C ILE A 155 -12.74 -5.42 27.00
N LEU A 156 -13.09 -4.98 28.21
CA LEU A 156 -12.14 -4.55 29.26
C LEU A 156 -10.98 -5.52 29.52
N PRO A 157 -11.16 -6.87 29.50
CA PRO A 157 -10.05 -7.80 29.70
C PRO A 157 -8.90 -7.68 28.69
N LEU A 158 -9.13 -7.09 27.51
CA LEU A 158 -8.10 -6.90 26.48
C LEU A 158 -7.24 -5.66 26.66
N SER A 159 -7.52 -4.85 27.69
CA SER A 159 -6.77 -3.62 27.97
C SER A 159 -5.28 -3.89 28.29
N HIS A 160 -4.99 -4.92 29.08
CA HIS A 160 -3.64 -5.19 29.60
C HIS A 160 -3.35 -6.69 29.81
N GLY A 161 -2.08 -7.02 30.01
CA GLY A 161 -1.64 -8.34 30.47
C GLY A 161 -1.74 -9.46 29.42
N ALA A 162 -1.81 -10.70 29.89
CA ALA A 162 -1.81 -11.90 29.05
C ALA A 162 -2.97 -11.94 28.01
N PRO A 163 -4.22 -11.55 28.34
CA PRO A 163 -5.31 -11.57 27.35
C PRO A 163 -5.05 -10.65 26.15
N ARG A 164 -4.45 -9.48 26.37
CA ARG A 164 -4.04 -8.56 25.29
C ARG A 164 -3.00 -9.19 24.38
N VAL A 165 -1.96 -9.77 24.96
CA VAL A 165 -0.88 -10.43 24.21
C VAL A 165 -1.43 -11.59 23.38
N ILE A 166 -2.29 -12.44 23.98
CA ILE A 166 -2.94 -13.55 23.28
C ILE A 166 -3.78 -13.05 22.11
N ALA A 167 -4.57 -11.99 22.30
CA ALA A 167 -5.40 -11.43 21.23
C ALA A 167 -4.55 -10.86 20.08
N VAL A 168 -3.48 -10.13 20.37
CA VAL A 168 -2.56 -9.61 19.35
C VAL A 168 -1.91 -10.74 18.56
N VAL A 169 -1.43 -11.78 19.24
CA VAL A 169 -0.84 -12.96 18.58
C VAL A 169 -1.89 -13.68 17.73
N LEU A 170 -3.09 -13.90 18.25
CA LEU A 170 -4.17 -14.56 17.53
C LEU A 170 -4.59 -13.77 16.28
N PHE A 171 -4.77 -12.45 16.40
CA PHE A 171 -5.06 -11.59 15.26
C PHE A 171 -3.96 -11.70 14.20
N THR A 172 -2.70 -11.58 14.62
CA THR A 172 -1.56 -11.69 13.70
C THR A 172 -1.58 -13.01 12.94
N LEU A 173 -1.80 -14.13 13.63
CA LEU A 173 -1.85 -15.46 13.01
C LEU A 173 -3.05 -15.64 12.06
N VAL A 174 -4.25 -15.22 12.48
CA VAL A 174 -5.47 -15.37 11.68
C VAL A 174 -5.40 -14.52 10.42
N LEU A 175 -4.94 -13.27 10.54
CA LEU A 175 -4.80 -12.35 9.41
C LEU A 175 -3.67 -12.79 8.48
N SER A 176 -2.54 -13.23 9.03
CA SER A 176 -1.46 -13.82 8.21
C SER A 176 -1.95 -15.04 7.42
N PHE A 177 -2.79 -15.89 8.03
CA PHE A 177 -3.40 -17.01 7.36
C PHE A 177 -4.37 -16.57 6.25
N LEU A 178 -5.18 -15.53 6.48
CA LEU A 178 -6.05 -14.98 5.45
C LEU A 178 -5.24 -14.47 4.24
N ASN A 179 -4.15 -13.76 4.49
CA ASN A 179 -3.26 -13.29 3.43
C ASN A 179 -2.69 -14.46 2.60
N TYR A 180 -2.35 -15.56 3.27
CA TYR A 180 -1.89 -16.80 2.63
C TYR A 180 -2.94 -17.45 1.72
N THR A 181 -4.24 -17.26 1.95
CA THR A 181 -5.30 -17.84 1.10
C THR A 181 -5.37 -17.26 -0.32
N GLY A 182 -4.72 -16.12 -0.56
CA GLY A 182 -4.48 -15.56 -1.89
C GLY A 182 -5.05 -14.17 -2.09
N LEU A 183 -4.35 -13.38 -2.93
CA LEU A 183 -4.58 -11.95 -3.11
C LEU A 183 -5.99 -11.58 -3.59
N THR A 184 -6.64 -12.43 -4.41
CA THR A 184 -8.03 -12.19 -4.83
C THR A 184 -8.99 -12.21 -3.64
N ILE A 185 -8.81 -13.14 -2.70
CA ILE A 185 -9.66 -13.26 -1.50
C ILE A 185 -9.43 -12.03 -0.62
N VAL A 186 -8.17 -11.67 -0.38
CA VAL A 186 -7.79 -10.46 0.37
C VAL A 186 -8.44 -9.22 -0.24
N GLY A 187 -8.39 -9.08 -1.57
CA GLY A 187 -8.99 -7.96 -2.27
C GLY A 187 -10.52 -7.85 -2.09
N TYR A 188 -11.26 -8.95 -2.16
CA TYR A 188 -12.71 -8.91 -1.88
C TYR A 188 -13.04 -8.73 -0.39
N THR A 189 -12.21 -9.26 0.50
CA THR A 189 -12.31 -8.97 1.94
C THR A 189 -12.13 -7.47 2.19
N ALA A 190 -11.14 -6.84 1.55
CA ALA A 190 -10.93 -5.40 1.62
C ALA A 190 -12.18 -4.61 1.17
N VAL A 191 -12.86 -5.04 0.09
CA VAL A 191 -14.13 -4.40 -0.32
C VAL A 191 -15.17 -4.46 0.80
N ALA A 192 -15.38 -5.63 1.40
CA ALA A 192 -16.35 -5.80 2.49
C ALA A 192 -15.97 -4.96 3.72
N LEU A 193 -14.69 -5.00 4.13
CA LEU A 193 -14.18 -4.24 5.27
C LEU A 193 -14.34 -2.74 5.06
N GLY A 194 -13.98 -2.22 3.89
CA GLY A 194 -14.09 -0.79 3.59
C GLY A 194 -15.53 -0.30 3.54
N LEU A 195 -16.45 -1.06 2.95
CA LEU A 195 -17.87 -0.71 2.94
C LEU A 195 -18.45 -0.67 4.35
N VAL A 196 -18.19 -1.68 5.17
CA VAL A 196 -18.73 -1.78 6.53
C VAL A 196 -18.10 -0.74 7.47
N SER A 197 -16.81 -0.42 7.31
CA SER A 197 -16.12 0.57 8.14
C SER A 197 -16.46 2.02 7.76
N LEU A 198 -16.72 2.32 6.48
CA LEU A 198 -17.05 3.68 6.02
C LEU A 198 -18.53 4.03 6.14
N MET A 199 -19.43 3.05 6.01
CA MET A 199 -20.87 3.27 6.12
C MET A 199 -21.31 4.07 7.37
N PRO A 200 -20.87 3.75 8.60
CA PRO A 200 -21.33 4.49 9.78
C PRO A 200 -20.95 5.98 9.74
N PHE A 201 -19.89 6.36 9.03
CA PHE A 201 -19.52 7.75 8.86
C PHE A 201 -20.41 8.50 7.88
N LEU A 202 -20.88 7.84 6.82
CA LEU A 202 -21.89 8.42 5.92
C LEU A 202 -23.21 8.65 6.67
N LEU A 203 -23.62 7.70 7.51
CA LEU A 203 -24.77 7.87 8.39
C LEU A 203 -24.56 9.03 9.38
N MET A 204 -23.40 9.07 10.05
CA MET A 204 -23.04 10.15 10.97
C MET A 204 -23.13 11.51 10.28
N ALA A 205 -22.59 11.63 9.05
CA ALA A 205 -22.65 12.85 8.27
C ALA A 205 -24.10 13.24 7.93
N GLY A 206 -24.95 12.29 7.55
CA GLY A 206 -26.37 12.54 7.32
C GLY A 206 -27.10 13.09 8.56
N PHE A 207 -26.91 12.46 9.72
CA PHE A 207 -27.50 12.94 10.98
C PHE A 207 -26.88 14.26 11.48
N ALA A 208 -25.66 14.60 11.06
CA ALA A 208 -25.00 15.84 11.41
C ALA A 208 -25.61 17.06 10.70
N ILE A 209 -26.19 16.89 9.49
CA ILE A 209 -26.67 17.98 8.61
C ILE A 209 -27.48 19.05 9.36
N PRO A 210 -28.52 18.72 10.15
CA PRO A 210 -29.36 19.72 10.81
C PRO A 210 -28.63 20.53 11.89
N ARG A 211 -27.48 20.04 12.37
CA ARG A 211 -26.68 20.62 13.45
C ARG A 211 -25.43 21.36 12.94
N LEU A 212 -25.16 21.32 11.63
CA LEU A 212 -23.97 21.93 11.04
C LEU A 212 -23.99 23.45 11.22
N ARG A 213 -22.89 23.98 11.75
CA ARG A 213 -22.64 25.43 11.83
C ARG A 213 -21.34 25.76 11.12
N PRO A 214 -21.37 26.27 9.87
CA PRO A 214 -20.16 26.53 9.08
C PRO A 214 -19.12 27.42 9.76
N ARG A 215 -19.55 28.34 10.63
CA ARG A 215 -18.66 29.17 11.45
C ARG A 215 -17.70 28.36 12.34
N ARG A 216 -18.02 27.10 12.66
CA ARG A 216 -17.13 26.23 13.45
C ARG A 216 -15.93 25.74 12.65
N TRP A 217 -16.06 25.57 11.33
CA TRP A 217 -14.97 25.13 10.47
C TRP A 217 -13.85 26.15 10.35
N VAL A 218 -14.13 27.43 10.58
CA VAL A 218 -13.12 28.51 10.53
C VAL A 218 -12.44 28.76 11.89
N LYS A 219 -12.75 27.97 12.93
CA LYS A 219 -12.06 28.09 14.21
C LYS A 219 -10.62 27.56 14.08
N MET A 220 -9.67 28.41 14.44
CA MET A 220 -8.25 28.05 14.55
C MET A 220 -7.96 27.50 15.95
N GLY A 221 -7.02 26.55 16.05
CA GLY A 221 -6.53 26.05 17.33
C GLY A 221 -5.81 27.14 18.13
N ARG A 222 -5.87 27.05 19.47
CA ARG A 222 -5.25 28.04 20.36
C ARG A 222 -3.75 27.84 20.52
N ASP A 223 -3.32 26.58 20.58
CA ASP A 223 -1.92 26.17 20.66
C ASP A 223 -1.65 25.14 19.56
N ILE A 224 -1.04 25.59 18.45
CA ILE A 224 -0.83 24.73 17.27
C ILE A 224 0.42 23.88 17.47
N ASP A 225 0.24 22.56 17.57
CA ASP A 225 1.33 21.60 17.51
C ASP A 225 1.60 21.20 16.04
N TRP A 226 2.51 21.92 15.41
CA TRP A 226 2.91 21.64 14.02
C TRP A 226 3.51 20.24 13.83
N ARG A 227 4.19 19.70 14.85
CA ARG A 227 4.84 18.39 14.73
C ARG A 227 3.79 17.29 14.69
N LEU A 228 2.85 17.30 15.62
CA LEU A 228 1.73 16.36 15.62
C LEU A 228 0.90 16.51 14.35
N TYR A 229 0.56 17.74 13.96
CA TYR A 229 -0.25 18.02 12.78
C TYR A 229 0.33 17.43 11.49
N PHE A 230 1.58 17.74 11.16
CA PHE A 230 2.21 17.22 9.94
C PHE A 230 2.46 15.70 10.02
N ASN A 231 2.80 15.18 11.20
CA ASN A 231 2.95 13.74 11.38
C ASN A 231 1.62 12.99 11.14
N THR A 232 0.51 13.52 11.66
CA THR A 232 -0.82 12.94 11.42
C THR A 232 -1.21 13.01 9.95
N LEU A 233 -0.99 14.13 9.26
CA LEU A 233 -1.28 14.22 7.82
C LEU A 233 -0.44 13.22 7.02
N PHE A 234 0.86 13.14 7.30
CA PHE A 234 1.75 12.23 6.62
C PHE A 234 1.36 10.77 6.86
N TRP A 235 1.05 10.41 8.11
CA TRP A 235 0.61 9.05 8.45
C TRP A 235 -0.65 8.62 7.71
N ASN A 236 -1.62 9.53 7.56
CA ASN A 236 -2.93 9.22 6.98
C ASN A 236 -3.00 9.31 5.45
N LEU A 237 -2.00 9.91 4.79
CA LEU A 237 -2.06 10.27 3.37
C LEU A 237 -0.83 9.82 2.55
N ASN A 238 0.01 8.96 3.11
CA ASN A 238 1.22 8.40 2.48
C ASN A 238 1.01 6.94 2.04
N PHE A 239 2.02 6.31 1.44
CA PHE A 239 2.07 4.89 1.04
C PHE A 239 1.32 4.56 -0.27
N TRP A 240 1.17 5.54 -1.16
CA TRP A 240 0.60 5.28 -2.49
C TRP A 240 1.51 4.37 -3.32
N ASP A 241 2.82 4.46 -3.08
CA ASP A 241 3.84 3.62 -3.71
C ASP A 241 3.70 2.13 -3.37
N ASN A 242 3.15 1.77 -2.20
CA ASN A 242 2.99 0.37 -1.78
C ASN A 242 2.14 -0.44 -2.76
N ALA A 243 1.12 0.18 -3.36
CA ALA A 243 0.27 -0.49 -4.33
C ALA A 243 1.07 -1.04 -5.53
N SER A 244 2.21 -0.43 -5.85
CA SER A 244 3.04 -0.83 -6.99
C SER A 244 3.60 -2.24 -6.89
N THR A 245 3.77 -2.75 -5.66
CA THR A 245 4.29 -4.11 -5.43
C THR A 245 3.37 -5.18 -6.00
N LEU A 246 2.07 -4.85 -6.13
CA LEU A 246 1.01 -5.73 -6.63
C LEU A 246 0.79 -5.62 -8.15
N ALA A 247 1.57 -4.78 -8.87
CA ALA A 247 1.29 -4.45 -10.27
C ALA A 247 1.30 -5.68 -11.22
N GLY A 248 2.07 -6.74 -10.90
CA GLY A 248 2.08 -7.99 -11.67
C GLY A 248 0.77 -8.79 -11.58
N GLU A 249 0.08 -8.69 -10.45
CA GLU A 249 -1.18 -9.39 -10.17
C GLU A 249 -2.43 -8.65 -10.66
N VAL A 250 -2.29 -7.42 -11.17
CA VAL A 250 -3.41 -6.62 -11.65
C VAL A 250 -3.82 -7.01 -13.07
N GLU A 251 -5.13 -7.11 -13.30
CA GLU A 251 -5.68 -7.33 -14.64
C GLU A 251 -5.52 -6.06 -15.49
N ARG A 252 -4.82 -6.15 -16.63
CA ARG A 252 -4.57 -5.02 -17.55
C ARG A 252 -4.04 -3.78 -16.81
N PRO A 253 -2.85 -3.85 -16.20
CA PRO A 253 -2.33 -2.82 -15.30
C PRO A 253 -2.30 -1.43 -15.95
N GLN A 254 -2.02 -1.34 -17.25
CA GLN A 254 -2.00 -0.08 -18.03
C GLN A 254 -3.31 0.72 -17.99
N ARG A 255 -4.45 0.07 -17.75
CA ARG A 255 -5.76 0.73 -17.68
C ARG A 255 -6.38 0.67 -16.29
N THR A 256 -6.21 -0.44 -15.58
CA THR A 256 -6.86 -0.67 -14.29
C THR A 256 -6.14 0.08 -13.18
N PHE A 257 -4.81 0.10 -13.20
CA PHE A 257 -4.01 0.65 -12.12
C PHE A 257 -4.18 2.17 -11.95
N PRO A 258 -4.08 3.01 -13.02
CA PRO A 258 -4.29 4.45 -12.88
C PRO A 258 -5.71 4.81 -12.44
N LYS A 259 -6.72 4.05 -12.92
CA LYS A 259 -8.11 4.23 -12.50
C LYS A 259 -8.31 3.87 -11.04
N ALA A 260 -7.70 2.79 -10.58
CA ALA A 260 -7.80 2.35 -9.20
C ALA A 260 -7.16 3.37 -8.24
N LEU A 261 -5.98 3.90 -8.58
CA LEU A 261 -5.32 4.97 -7.83
C LEU A 261 -6.19 6.23 -7.75
N LEU A 262 -6.75 6.69 -8.87
CA LEU A 262 -7.64 7.86 -8.89
C LEU A 262 -8.87 7.66 -8.02
N LEU A 263 -9.57 6.54 -8.18
CA LEU A 263 -10.79 6.25 -7.43
C LEU A 263 -10.52 6.03 -5.94
N SER A 264 -9.40 5.39 -5.59
CA SER A 264 -8.93 5.28 -4.20
C SER A 264 -8.59 6.66 -3.63
N GLY A 265 -7.87 7.51 -4.38
CA GLY A 265 -7.60 8.91 -4.02
C GLY A 265 -8.86 9.71 -3.68
N LEU A 266 -9.87 9.64 -4.53
CA LEU A 266 -11.17 10.27 -4.28
C LEU A 266 -11.85 9.69 -3.05
N MET A 267 -11.81 8.36 -2.88
CA MET A 267 -12.39 7.68 -1.72
C MET A 267 -11.70 8.10 -0.42
N THR A 268 -10.37 8.20 -0.40
CA THR A 268 -9.59 8.69 0.74
C THR A 268 -9.92 10.14 1.07
N CYS A 269 -9.97 11.04 0.08
CA CYS A 269 -10.32 12.44 0.30
C CYS A 269 -11.73 12.58 0.89
N ILE A 270 -12.72 11.89 0.34
CA ILE A 270 -14.10 11.89 0.84
C ILE A 270 -14.16 11.25 2.23
N GLY A 271 -13.46 10.13 2.41
CA GLY A 271 -13.40 9.36 3.65
C GLY A 271 -12.86 10.15 4.84
N TYR A 272 -11.94 11.10 4.61
CA TYR A 272 -11.46 12.02 5.64
C TYR A 272 -12.32 13.28 5.77
N LEU A 273 -12.63 13.95 4.65
CA LEU A 273 -13.27 15.27 4.68
C LEU A 273 -14.72 15.21 5.16
N VAL A 274 -15.51 14.24 4.71
CA VAL A 274 -16.93 14.15 5.09
C VAL A 274 -17.09 13.96 6.61
N PRO A 275 -16.37 13.02 7.27
CA PRO A 275 -16.49 12.84 8.72
C PRO A 275 -15.92 14.01 9.51
N LEU A 276 -14.82 14.61 9.06
CA LEU A 276 -14.26 15.81 9.69
C LEU A 276 -15.23 16.99 9.62
N LEU A 277 -15.83 17.26 8.45
CA LEU A 277 -16.84 18.31 8.28
C LEU A 277 -18.06 18.07 9.16
N ALA A 278 -18.53 16.82 9.22
CA ALA A 278 -19.65 16.41 10.07
C ALA A 278 -19.36 16.62 11.55
N GLY A 279 -18.25 16.06 12.05
CA GLY A 279 -17.90 16.11 13.46
C GLY A 279 -17.58 17.52 13.97
N THR A 280 -16.67 18.22 13.28
CA THR A 280 -16.26 19.58 13.66
C THR A 280 -17.33 20.64 13.39
N GLY A 281 -18.23 20.39 12.42
CA GLY A 281 -19.33 21.29 12.10
C GLY A 281 -20.53 21.14 13.02
N ALA A 282 -20.86 19.91 13.42
CA ALA A 282 -22.03 19.63 14.25
C ALA A 282 -21.81 19.85 15.74
N LEU A 283 -20.58 19.67 16.24
CA LEU A 283 -20.26 19.75 17.65
C LEU A 283 -19.26 20.88 17.95
N ASP A 284 -19.34 21.44 19.15
CA ASP A 284 -18.38 22.42 19.66
C ASP A 284 -17.69 21.81 20.88
N VAL A 285 -16.61 21.08 20.62
CA VAL A 285 -15.86 20.32 21.62
C VAL A 285 -14.47 20.93 21.76
N PRO A 286 -13.89 20.99 22.98
CA PRO A 286 -12.50 21.38 23.18
C PRO A 286 -11.53 20.61 22.27
N GLN A 287 -10.45 21.28 21.86
CA GLN A 287 -9.44 20.74 20.96
C GLN A 287 -8.79 19.47 21.53
N GLU A 288 -8.60 19.43 22.84
CA GLU A 288 -7.91 18.37 23.58
C GLU A 288 -8.69 17.05 23.59
N ALA A 289 -10.00 17.09 23.33
CA ALA A 289 -10.84 15.91 23.30
C ALA A 289 -10.64 15.04 22.04
N TRP A 290 -10.07 15.61 20.96
CA TRP A 290 -9.86 14.93 19.69
C TRP A 290 -8.67 13.94 19.72
N GLY A 291 -8.72 13.00 20.65
CA GLY A 291 -7.81 11.86 20.69
C GLY A 291 -8.23 10.72 19.78
N ASP A 292 -7.44 9.65 19.77
CA ASP A 292 -7.69 8.49 18.91
C ASP A 292 -9.08 7.90 19.17
N GLY A 293 -9.83 7.64 18.10
CA GLY A 293 -11.17 7.07 18.13
C GLY A 293 -12.24 7.97 18.75
N PHE A 294 -11.96 9.27 18.95
CA PHE A 294 -12.94 10.25 19.41
C PHE A 294 -14.12 10.40 18.43
N PHE A 295 -13.95 10.02 17.15
CA PHE A 295 -15.09 9.93 16.22
C PHE A 295 -16.24 9.05 16.72
N ALA A 296 -15.96 8.01 17.51
CA ALA A 296 -16.99 7.18 18.11
C ALA A 296 -17.86 7.98 19.11
N ASP A 297 -17.23 8.86 19.91
CA ASP A 297 -17.94 9.75 20.83
C ASP A 297 -18.70 10.86 20.09
N VAL A 298 -18.13 11.38 19.01
CA VAL A 298 -18.82 12.29 18.08
C VAL A 298 -20.11 11.67 17.56
N ALA A 299 -20.06 10.41 17.10
CA ALA A 299 -21.26 9.70 16.67
C ALA A 299 -22.28 9.49 17.80
N ALA A 300 -21.82 9.21 19.03
CA ALA A 300 -22.69 9.09 20.19
C ALA A 300 -23.48 10.39 20.43
N MET A 301 -22.81 11.54 20.32
CA MET A 301 -23.41 12.86 20.52
C MET A 301 -24.35 13.27 19.38
N ILE A 302 -24.07 12.84 18.14
CA ILE A 302 -24.88 13.17 16.96
C ILE A 302 -26.13 12.28 16.86
N ALA A 303 -25.95 10.96 16.90
CA ALA A 303 -26.99 9.98 16.56
C ALA A 303 -27.27 8.93 17.65
N GLY A 304 -26.44 8.85 18.70
CA GLY A 304 -26.63 7.96 19.85
C GLY A 304 -25.66 6.77 19.90
N LYS A 305 -25.78 5.98 20.96
CA LYS A 305 -24.82 4.90 21.32
C LYS A 305 -24.71 3.78 20.28
N TRP A 306 -25.76 3.52 19.51
CA TRP A 306 -25.74 2.48 18.47
C TRP A 306 -24.72 2.82 17.37
N LEU A 307 -24.61 4.10 16.98
CA LEU A 307 -23.68 4.54 15.96
C LEU A 307 -22.24 4.58 16.50
N LYS A 308 -22.09 4.92 17.79
CA LYS A 308 -20.80 4.80 18.50
C LYS A 308 -20.22 3.38 18.39
N PHE A 309 -21.02 2.37 18.77
CA PHE A 309 -20.58 0.98 18.73
C PHE A 309 -20.22 0.53 17.30
N TRP A 310 -20.97 1.00 16.30
CA TRP A 310 -20.66 0.72 14.91
C TRP A 310 -19.34 1.37 14.47
N ILE A 311 -19.08 2.64 14.82
CA ILE A 311 -17.80 3.28 14.52
C ILE A 311 -16.63 2.59 15.24
N GLU A 312 -16.79 2.17 16.50
CA GLU A 312 -15.75 1.41 17.22
C GLU A 312 -15.46 0.06 16.54
N THR A 313 -16.50 -0.67 16.14
CA THR A 313 -16.36 -1.92 15.39
C THR A 313 -15.70 -1.66 14.03
N GLY A 314 -16.10 -0.59 13.34
CA GLY A 314 -15.51 -0.17 12.08
C GLY A 314 -14.02 0.17 12.20
N ALA A 315 -13.56 0.65 13.36
CA ALA A 315 -12.15 0.95 13.62
C ALA A 315 -11.32 -0.33 13.63
N VAL A 316 -11.83 -1.39 14.26
CA VAL A 316 -11.21 -2.72 14.25
C VAL A 316 -11.18 -3.29 12.83
N LEU A 317 -12.31 -3.23 12.10
CA LEU A 317 -12.39 -3.71 10.71
C LEU A 317 -11.45 -2.95 9.76
N SER A 318 -11.33 -1.64 9.96
CA SER A 318 -10.39 -0.78 9.26
C SER A 318 -8.95 -1.20 9.51
N ALA A 319 -8.57 -1.42 10.77
CA ALA A 319 -7.23 -1.87 11.13
C ALA A 319 -6.89 -3.26 10.58
N ILE A 320 -7.88 -4.16 10.49
CA ILE A 320 -7.74 -5.43 9.76
C ILE A 320 -7.45 -5.18 8.28
N GLY A 321 -8.20 -4.28 7.62
CA GLY A 321 -8.00 -3.95 6.21
C GLY A 321 -6.61 -3.39 5.92
N LEU A 322 -6.14 -2.44 6.77
CA LEU A 322 -4.80 -1.88 6.71
C LEU A 322 -3.73 -2.97 6.84
N TYR A 323 -3.87 -3.88 7.80
CA TYR A 323 -2.93 -4.98 8.00
C TYR A 323 -2.87 -5.90 6.79
N GLU A 324 -4.03 -6.31 6.25
CA GLU A 324 -4.11 -7.23 5.11
C GLU A 324 -3.49 -6.64 3.84
N ALA A 325 -3.78 -5.37 3.53
CA ALA A 325 -3.19 -4.68 2.39
C ALA A 325 -1.67 -4.61 2.53
N GLN A 326 -1.19 -4.05 3.64
CA GLN A 326 0.24 -3.87 3.91
C GLN A 326 1.03 -5.19 3.95
N LEU A 327 0.42 -6.26 4.49
CA LEU A 327 1.03 -7.59 4.50
C LEU A 327 1.09 -8.19 3.09
N SER A 328 0.05 -8.01 2.28
CA SER A 328 0.06 -8.41 0.87
C SER A 328 1.15 -7.65 0.10
N SER A 329 1.20 -6.32 0.21
CA SER A 329 2.24 -5.52 -0.45
C SER A 329 3.64 -5.94 -0.03
N SER A 330 3.89 -6.17 1.26
CA SER A 330 5.18 -6.65 1.76
C SER A 330 5.54 -8.03 1.20
N SER A 331 4.56 -8.93 1.06
CA SER A 331 4.76 -10.28 0.52
C SER A 331 5.13 -10.23 -0.97
N PHE A 332 4.41 -9.45 -1.77
CA PHE A 332 4.72 -9.27 -3.19
C PHE A 332 5.98 -8.43 -3.43
N GLN A 333 6.35 -7.56 -2.48
CA GLN A 333 7.65 -6.91 -2.45
C GLN A 333 8.78 -7.94 -2.35
N LEU A 334 8.71 -8.84 -1.37
CA LEU A 334 9.70 -9.90 -1.17
C LEU A 334 9.78 -10.84 -2.37
N LEU A 335 8.63 -11.18 -2.98
CA LEU A 335 8.58 -11.95 -4.22
C LEU A 335 9.38 -11.27 -5.33
N GLY A 336 9.13 -9.98 -5.57
CA GLY A 336 9.90 -9.21 -6.56
C GLY A 336 11.39 -9.14 -6.25
N MET A 337 11.77 -9.03 -4.97
CA MET A 337 13.18 -9.06 -4.56
C MET A 337 13.83 -10.44 -4.82
N ALA A 338 13.09 -11.53 -4.65
CA ALA A 338 13.58 -12.87 -4.97
C ALA A 338 13.72 -13.07 -6.50
N ASP A 339 12.76 -12.57 -7.28
CA ASP A 339 12.82 -12.60 -8.75
C ASP A 339 14.03 -11.84 -9.32
N LEU A 340 14.46 -10.78 -8.62
CA LEU A 340 15.66 -9.98 -8.92
C LEU A 340 16.96 -10.57 -8.35
N CYS A 341 16.90 -11.75 -7.72
CA CYS A 341 18.04 -12.40 -7.04
C CYS A 341 18.66 -11.55 -5.91
N ILE A 342 17.92 -10.58 -5.37
CA ILE A 342 18.31 -9.84 -4.16
C ILE A 342 18.11 -10.74 -2.93
N LEU A 343 17.08 -11.59 -2.98
CA LEU A 343 16.78 -12.61 -1.97
C LEU A 343 16.83 -14.02 -2.59
N PRO A 344 17.01 -15.08 -1.77
CA PRO A 344 16.96 -16.45 -2.26
C PRO A 344 15.57 -16.86 -2.80
N GLN A 345 15.54 -17.73 -3.82
CA GLN A 345 14.32 -18.18 -4.53
C GLN A 345 13.76 -19.54 -4.04
N PHE A 346 14.02 -19.93 -2.79
CA PHE A 346 13.78 -21.29 -2.28
C PHE A 346 12.33 -21.77 -2.41
#